data_AF-D5Q0Q4-F1
#
_entry.id   AF-D5Q0Q4-F1
#
_cell.length_a   1.000
_cell.length_b   1.000
_cell.length_c   1.000
_cell.angle_alpha   90.00
_cell.angle_beta   90.00
_cell.angle_gamma   90.00
#
_symmetry.space_group_name_H-M   'P 1'
#
loop_
_entity.id
_entity.type
_entity.pdbx_description
1 polymer ?
#
loop_
_entity_poly.entity_id
_entity_poly.type
_entity_poly.pdbx_seq_one_letter_code
_entity_poly.pdbx_strand_id
1 'polypeptide(L)'
;MTIKKLPQSELKIMKFIWKSDSKVTSRDIVLGMEQKYKWKQTTTLTLLSRLVVKRFLNSQKIDKYTHYEVLIKEKEYIGVETRDFFRNIHDSSIKSLLLSLHENINLSKDDILLIEEWIKNLKEEEEDV
;
A
#
# COMPACT_ATOMS: atom_id res chain seq x y z
N MET A 1 4.27 15.75 -7.17
CA MET A 1 4.06 15.61 -5.70
C MET A 1 4.88 14.43 -5.23
N THR A 2 5.62 14.55 -4.13
CA THR A 2 6.36 13.43 -3.55
C THR A 2 5.47 12.70 -2.54
N ILE A 3 5.03 11.50 -2.88
CA ILE A 3 4.27 10.64 -1.96
C ILE A 3 5.24 10.17 -0.88
N LYS A 4 4.91 10.43 0.40
CA LYS A 4 5.77 10.05 1.52
C LYS A 4 5.53 8.60 1.92
N LYS A 5 6.61 7.86 2.18
CA LYS A 5 6.52 6.50 2.74
C LYS A 5 5.71 6.47 4.03
N LEU A 6 4.79 5.52 4.11
CA LEU A 6 3.97 5.27 5.29
C LEU A 6 4.70 4.31 6.24
N PRO A 7 4.87 4.67 7.53
CA PRO A 7 5.20 3.71 8.57
C PRO A 7 4.17 2.57 8.64
N GLN A 8 4.59 1.41 9.16
CA GLN A 8 3.75 0.21 9.23
C GLN A 8 2.40 0.44 9.91
N SER A 9 2.35 1.27 10.95
CA SER A 9 1.10 1.61 11.65
C SER A 9 0.13 2.42 10.77
N GLU A 10 0.63 3.40 10.03
CA GLU A 10 -0.19 4.21 9.12
C GLU A 10 -0.62 3.39 7.89
N LEU A 11 0.26 2.53 7.37
CA LEU A 11 -0.06 1.63 6.26
C LEU A 11 -1.17 0.63 6.63
N LYS A 12 -1.21 0.14 7.87
CA LYS A 12 -2.29 -0.73 8.36
C LYS A 12 -3.67 -0.07 8.26
N ILE A 13 -3.74 1.22 8.60
CA ILE A 13 -4.98 2.00 8.47
C ILE A 13 -5.32 2.18 6.99
N MET A 14 -4.36 2.60 6.16
CA MET A 14 -4.63 2.77 4.72
C MET A 14 -5.09 1.47 4.06
N LYS A 15 -4.49 0.32 4.38
CA LYS A 15 -4.93 -1.00 3.90
C LYS A 15 -6.35 -1.37 4.35
N PHE A 16 -6.79 -0.91 5.52
CA PHE A 16 -8.17 -1.09 5.95
C PHE A 16 -9.12 -0.18 5.16
N ILE A 17 -8.73 1.07 4.96
CA ILE A 17 -9.53 2.05 4.23
C ILE A 17 -9.63 1.67 2.74
N TRP A 18 -8.55 1.27 2.08
CA TRP A 18 -8.55 0.87 0.67
C TRP A 18 -9.38 -0.38 0.38
N LYS A 19 -9.54 -1.27 1.37
CA LYS A 19 -10.45 -2.42 1.28
C LYS A 19 -11.92 -2.04 1.48
N SER A 20 -12.19 -0.81 1.89
CA SER A 20 -13.54 -0.29 2.07
C SER A 20 -13.91 0.47 0.80
N ASP A 21 -14.88 -0.01 0.04
CA ASP A 21 -15.30 0.60 -1.24
C ASP A 21 -16.03 1.96 -1.08
N SER A 22 -16.16 2.49 0.15
CA SER A 22 -16.98 3.66 0.47
C SER A 22 -16.31 4.63 1.45
N LYS A 23 -16.92 5.81 1.63
CA LYS A 23 -16.50 6.81 2.63
C LYS A 23 -16.53 6.18 4.03
N VAL A 24 -15.35 6.05 4.64
CA VAL A 24 -15.19 5.46 5.97
C VAL A 24 -15.26 6.52 7.07
N THR A 25 -15.91 6.19 8.18
CA THR A 25 -15.98 7.09 9.33
C THR A 25 -14.88 6.81 10.35
N SER A 26 -14.60 7.80 11.20
CA SER A 26 -13.72 7.64 12.36
C SER A 26 -14.14 6.48 13.27
N ARG A 27 -15.44 6.19 13.37
CA ARG A 27 -15.96 5.08 14.17
C ARG A 27 -15.58 3.74 13.56
N ASP A 28 -15.79 3.58 12.26
CA ASP A 28 -15.54 2.31 11.55
C ASP A 28 -14.06 1.94 11.62
N ILE A 29 -13.20 2.93 11.40
CA ILE A 29 -11.74 2.73 11.45
C ILE A 29 -11.31 2.39 12.88
N VAL A 30 -11.82 3.08 13.90
CA VAL A 30 -11.49 2.78 15.31
C VAL A 30 -11.90 1.36 15.66
N LEU A 31 -13.13 0.96 15.35
CA LEU A 31 -13.62 -0.40 15.63
C LEU A 31 -12.80 -1.46 14.87
N GLY A 32 -12.50 -1.23 13.59
CA GLY A 32 -11.69 -2.15 12.80
C GLY A 32 -10.26 -2.31 13.33
N MET A 33 -9.65 -1.22 13.77
CA MET A 33 -8.30 -1.25 14.37
C MET A 33 -8.30 -1.87 15.77
N GLU A 34 -9.35 -1.64 16.57
CA GLU A 34 -9.51 -2.26 17.88
C GLU A 34 -9.68 -3.78 17.76
N GLN A 35 -10.57 -4.24 16.87
CA GLN A 35 -10.80 -5.67 16.67
C GLN A 35 -9.57 -6.40 16.14
N LYS A 36 -8.86 -5.81 15.17
CA LYS A 36 -7.75 -6.48 14.48
C LYS A 36 -6.40 -6.32 15.19
N TYR A 37 -6.17 -5.17 15.81
CA TYR A 37 -4.86 -4.81 16.37
C TYR A 37 -4.92 -4.40 17.86
N LYS A 38 -6.10 -4.44 18.50
CA LYS A 38 -6.32 -4.07 19.92
C LYS A 38 -5.84 -2.65 20.24
N TRP A 39 -5.92 -1.75 19.27
CA TRP A 39 -5.54 -0.36 19.45
C TRP A 39 -6.59 0.41 20.23
N LYS A 40 -6.13 1.27 21.14
CA LYS A 40 -6.98 2.28 21.78
C LYS A 40 -7.44 3.29 20.72
N GLN A 41 -8.64 3.82 20.90
CA GLN A 41 -9.21 4.87 20.04
C GLN A 41 -8.24 6.04 19.80
N THR A 42 -7.55 6.51 20.85
CA THR A 42 -6.60 7.63 20.76
C THR A 42 -5.44 7.35 19.79
N THR A 43 -4.94 6.11 19.75
CA THR A 43 -3.88 5.69 18.83
C THR A 43 -4.34 5.80 17.38
N THR A 44 -5.52 5.24 17.07
CA THR A 44 -6.09 5.27 15.73
C THR A 44 -6.35 6.71 15.26
N LEU A 45 -6.93 7.55 16.11
CA LEU A 45 -7.19 8.96 15.77
C LEU A 45 -5.89 9.75 15.55
N THR A 46 -4.83 9.47 16.32
CA THR A 46 -3.52 10.10 16.13
C THR A 46 -2.87 9.71 14.81
N LEU A 47 -3.02 8.45 14.38
CA LEU A 47 -2.49 8.00 13.09
C LEU A 47 -3.32 8.57 11.92
N LEU A 48 -4.64 8.68 12.08
CA LEU A 48 -5.51 9.32 11.09
C LEU A 48 -5.16 10.79 10.89
N SER A 49 -4.90 11.56 11.95
CA SER A 49 -4.49 12.96 11.81
C SER A 49 -3.16 13.09 11.05
N ARG A 50 -2.20 12.18 11.28
CA ARG A 50 -0.95 12.13 10.52
C ARG A 50 -1.17 11.82 9.04
N LEU A 51 -2.07 10.89 8.73
CA LEU A 51 -2.43 10.56 7.34
C LEU A 51 -3.08 11.74 6.62
N VAL A 52 -3.90 12.53 7.32
CA VAL A 52 -4.48 13.78 6.78
C VAL A 52 -3.39 14.82 6.53
N VAL A 53 -2.48 15.05 7.49
CA VAL A 53 -1.34 15.97 7.33
C VAL A 53 -0.44 15.56 6.16
N LYS A 54 -0.25 14.26 5.94
CA LYS A 54 0.50 13.70 4.81
C LYS A 54 -0.28 13.70 3.48
N ARG A 55 -1.53 14.17 3.46
CA ARG A 55 -2.42 14.21 2.29
C ARG A 55 -2.74 12.84 1.68
N PHE A 56 -2.73 11.79 2.49
CA PHE A 56 -3.25 10.48 2.08
C PHE A 56 -4.77 10.42 2.20
N LEU A 57 -5.31 11.16 3.17
CA LEU A 57 -6.72 11.25 3.45
C LEU A 57 -7.12 12.73 3.48
N ASN A 58 -8.32 13.02 3.01
CA ASN A 58 -9.05 14.22 3.36
C ASN A 58 -9.99 13.89 4.53
N SER A 59 -10.24 14.85 5.42
CA SER A 59 -11.17 14.67 6.54
C SER A 59 -12.26 15.72 6.51
N GLN A 60 -13.51 15.27 6.68
CA GLN A 60 -14.68 16.13 6.76
C GLN A 60 -15.49 15.74 8.00
N LYS A 61 -15.70 16.70 8.91
CA LYS A 61 -16.59 16.49 10.05
C LYS A 61 -18.03 16.63 9.58
N ILE A 62 -18.82 15.58 9.73
CA ILE A 62 -20.25 15.57 9.40
C ILE A 62 -20.97 15.02 10.62
N ASP A 63 -21.79 15.87 11.26
CA ASP A 63 -22.49 15.57 12.50
C ASP A 63 -21.53 15.08 13.60
N LYS A 64 -21.75 13.88 14.16
CA LYS A 64 -20.96 13.32 15.27
C LYS A 64 -19.64 12.68 14.81
N TYR A 65 -19.49 12.35 13.52
CA TYR A 65 -18.37 11.56 13.03
C TYR A 65 -17.51 12.30 12.00
N THR A 66 -16.22 11.96 11.98
CA THR A 66 -15.32 12.43 10.91
C THR A 66 -15.34 11.41 9.80
N HIS A 67 -15.62 11.86 8.58
CA HIS A 67 -15.54 11.06 7.37
C HIS A 67 -14.18 11.27 6.73
N TYR A 68 -13.58 10.18 6.27
CA TYR A 68 -12.31 10.21 5.57
C TYR A 68 -12.51 9.82 4.11
N GLU A 69 -11.88 10.60 3.23
CA GLU A 69 -11.85 10.38 1.79
C GLU A 69 -10.42 10.07 1.36
N VAL A 70 -10.25 9.04 0.54
CA VAL A 70 -8.93 8.60 0.06
C VAL A 70 -8.47 9.53 -1.06
N LEU A 71 -7.32 10.17 -0.85
CA LEU A 71 -6.69 11.01 -1.86
C LEU A 71 -5.67 10.23 -2.71
N ILE A 72 -5.02 9.22 -2.12
CA ILE A 72 -4.03 8.37 -2.80
C ILE A 72 -4.54 6.94 -2.83
N LYS A 73 -4.74 6.40 -4.03
CA LYS A 73 -5.24 5.03 -4.23
C LYS A 73 -4.16 3.99 -3.92
N GLU A 74 -4.58 2.79 -3.53
CA GLU A 74 -3.65 1.68 -3.21
C GLU A 74 -2.67 1.40 -4.35
N LYS A 75 -3.18 1.26 -5.59
CA LYS A 75 -2.36 1.00 -6.78
C LYS A 75 -1.30 2.09 -7.03
N GLU A 76 -1.67 3.35 -6.81
CA GLU A 76 -0.75 4.48 -6.97
C GLU A 76 0.36 4.44 -5.91
N TYR A 77 -0.01 4.21 -4.65
CA TYR A 77 0.95 4.10 -3.55
C TYR A 77 1.91 2.92 -3.75
N ILE A 78 1.39 1.74 -4.11
CA ILE A 78 2.22 0.56 -4.41
C ILE A 78 3.19 0.87 -5.54
N GLY A 79 2.75 1.50 -6.63
CA GLY A 79 3.63 1.84 -7.74
C GLY A 79 4.77 2.80 -7.34
N VAL A 80 4.50 3.78 -6.46
CA VAL A 80 5.56 4.68 -5.97
C VAL A 80 6.51 3.95 -5.01
N GLU A 81 5.98 3.24 -4.01
CA GLU A 81 6.81 2.52 -3.03
C GLU A 81 7.66 1.44 -3.71
N THR A 82 7.12 0.71 -4.68
CA THR A 82 7.88 -0.30 -5.45
C THR A 82 9.02 0.34 -6.24
N ARG A 83 8.80 1.50 -6.89
CA ARG A 83 9.87 2.22 -7.61
C ARG A 83 10.95 2.72 -6.66
N ASP A 84 10.56 3.27 -5.52
CA ASP A 84 11.51 3.74 -4.51
C ASP A 84 12.28 2.57 -3.89
N PHE A 85 11.63 1.45 -3.62
CA PHE A 85 12.27 0.23 -3.15
C PHE A 85 13.26 -0.32 -4.18
N PHE A 86 12.83 -0.46 -5.43
CA PHE A 86 13.68 -0.95 -6.52
C PHE A 86 14.91 -0.07 -6.74
N ARG A 87 14.73 1.24 -6.72
CA ARG A 87 15.84 2.19 -6.91
C ARG A 87 16.77 2.26 -5.71
N ASN A 88 16.26 2.34 -4.48
CA ASN A 88 17.07 2.67 -3.31
C ASN A 88 17.62 1.43 -2.57
N ILE A 89 17.00 0.26 -2.71
CA ILE A 89 17.42 -0.98 -2.02
C ILE A 89 18.16 -1.92 -3.00
N HIS A 90 17.73 -1.95 -4.26
CA HIS A 90 18.32 -2.82 -5.27
C HIS A 90 19.14 -2.06 -6.33
N ASP A 91 19.41 -0.77 -6.13
CA ASP A 91 20.17 0.08 -7.06
C ASP A 91 19.68 -0.01 -8.51
N SER A 92 18.37 -0.13 -8.70
CA SER A 92 17.72 -0.33 -10.00
C SER A 92 18.13 -1.60 -10.76
N SER A 93 18.62 -2.63 -10.05
CA SER A 93 19.04 -3.91 -10.61
C SER A 93 17.95 -4.97 -10.45
N ILE A 94 17.36 -5.39 -11.59
CA ILE A 94 16.40 -6.50 -11.61
C ILE A 94 17.02 -7.81 -11.14
N LYS A 95 18.32 -8.01 -11.45
CA LYS A 95 19.08 -9.19 -10.98
C LYS A 95 19.17 -9.22 -9.46
N SER A 96 19.47 -8.09 -8.83
CA SER A 96 19.51 -7.99 -7.36
C SER A 96 18.16 -8.32 -6.73
N LEU A 97 17.07 -7.78 -7.31
CA LEU A 97 15.72 -8.06 -6.84
C LEU A 97 15.38 -9.56 -6.95
N LEU A 98 15.57 -10.18 -8.12
CA LEU A 98 15.22 -11.58 -8.34
C LEU A 98 16.03 -12.55 -7.46
N LEU A 99 17.32 -12.30 -7.28
CA LEU A 99 18.15 -13.11 -6.37
C LEU A 99 17.66 -13.00 -4.94
N SER A 100 17.36 -11.79 -4.46
CA SER A 100 16.82 -11.57 -3.12
C SER A 100 15.46 -12.25 -2.92
N LEU A 101 14.58 -12.21 -3.93
CA LEU A 101 13.30 -12.92 -3.90
C LEU A 101 13.51 -14.43 -3.80
N HIS A 102 14.38 -15.02 -4.61
CA HIS A 102 14.68 -16.45 -4.56
C HIS A 102 15.28 -16.89 -3.22
N GLU A 103 16.15 -16.07 -2.63
CA GLU A 103 16.83 -16.42 -1.38
C GLU A 103 15.97 -16.20 -0.12
N ASN A 104 15.09 -15.19 -0.13
CA ASN A 104 14.38 -14.74 1.07
C ASN A 104 12.87 -14.98 1.03
N ILE A 105 12.31 -15.32 -0.14
CA ILE A 105 10.89 -15.59 -0.32
C ILE A 105 10.73 -17.00 -0.89
N ASN A 106 9.86 -17.79 -0.27
CA ASN A 106 9.53 -19.11 -0.80
C ASN A 106 8.58 -18.96 -1.99
N LEU A 107 9.16 -18.88 -3.19
CA LEU A 107 8.41 -18.84 -4.45
C LEU A 107 7.76 -20.20 -4.69
N SER A 108 6.43 -20.21 -4.84
CA SER A 108 5.71 -21.41 -5.22
C SER A 108 5.94 -21.73 -6.70
N LYS A 109 5.59 -22.95 -7.12
CA LYS A 109 5.60 -23.31 -8.55
C LYS A 109 4.70 -22.39 -9.37
N ASP A 110 3.55 -22.00 -8.83
CA ASP A 110 2.61 -21.11 -9.50
C ASP A 110 3.17 -19.70 -9.67
N ASP A 111 3.92 -19.20 -8.68
CA ASP A 111 4.63 -17.90 -8.78
C ASP A 111 5.68 -17.93 -9.89
N ILE A 112 6.43 -19.04 -10.01
CA ILE A 112 7.45 -19.22 -11.05
C ILE A 112 6.80 -19.25 -12.43
N LEU A 113 5.72 -20.02 -12.60
CA LEU A 113 4.98 -20.09 -13.87
C LEU A 113 4.44 -18.71 -14.29
N LEU A 114 3.91 -17.94 -13.35
CA LEU A 114 3.44 -16.57 -13.61
C LEU A 114 4.57 -15.66 -14.08
N ILE A 115 5.77 -15.78 -13.49
CA ILE A 115 6.95 -15.02 -13.91
C ILE A 115 7.41 -15.46 -15.31
N GLU A 116 7.42 -16.76 -15.61
CA GLU A 116 7.77 -17.28 -16.93
C GLU A 116 6.82 -16.78 -18.02
N GLU A 117 5.51 -16.82 -17.78
CA GLU A 117 4.50 -16.30 -18.70
C GLU A 117 4.67 -14.79 -18.91
N TRP A 118 4.90 -14.04 -17.82
CA TRP A 118 5.16 -12.60 -17.92
C TRP A 118 6.41 -12.27 -18.75
N ILE A 119 7.52 -13.00 -18.56
CA ILE A 119 8.74 -12.82 -19.36
C ILE A 119 8.50 -13.16 -20.83
N LYS A 120 7.72 -14.21 -21.11
CA LYS A 120 7.39 -14.61 -22.48
C LYS A 120 6.60 -13.51 -23.19
N ASN A 121 5.55 -12.99 -22.56
CA ASN A 121 4.72 -11.92 -23.14
C ASN A 121 5.53 -10.66 -23.43
N LEU A 122 6.48 -10.29 -22.56
CA LEU A 122 7.35 -9.14 -22.80
C LEU A 122 8.25 -9.29 -24.03
N LYS A 123 8.71 -10.50 -24.34
CA LYS A 123 9.54 -10.75 -25.53
C LYS A 123 8.73 -10.71 -26.81
N GLU A 124 7.50 -11.21 -26.77
CA GLU A 124 6.57 -11.16 -27.90
C GLU A 124 6.18 -9.70 -28.23
N GLU A 125 5.99 -8.84 -27.22
CA GLU A 125 5.76 -7.40 -27.41
C GLU A 125 6.97 -6.63 -27.99
N GLU A 126 8.20 -7.13 -27.81
CA GLU A 126 9.41 -6.56 -28.43
C GLU A 126 9.65 -7.05 -29.87
N GLU A 127 9.08 -8.18 -30.28
CA GLU A 127 9.21 -8.73 -31.65
C GLU A 127 8.18 -8.14 -32.64
N ASP A 128 7.11 -7.52 -32.14
CA ASP A 128 6.07 -6.84 -32.93
C ASP A 128 6.33 -5.32 -33.16
N VAL A 129 7.53 -4.81 -32.82
CA VAL A 129 7.97 -3.40 -33.02
C VAL A 129 9.21 -3.33 -33.89
#